data_AF-A0A4W3JNB3-F1
#
_entry.id   AF-A0A4W3JNB3-F1
#
_cell.length_a   1.000
_cell.length_b   1.000
_cell.length_c   1.000
_cell.angle_alpha   90.00
_cell.angle_beta   90.00
_cell.angle_gamma   90.00
#
_symmetry.space_group_name_H-M   'P 1'
#
loop_
_entity.id
_entity.type
_entity.pdbx_description
1 polymer ?
#
loop_
_entity_poly.entity_id
_entity_poly.type
_entity_poly.pdbx_seq_one_letter_code
_entity_poly.pdbx_strand_id
1 'polypeptide(L)'
;MNQKSESIKLSSRVTIITLTLAFGLCLMSICKAKQIFPLRSDNLSLQKRSVGKISVNPRSLNCSSPITPEMTLNVLLPINYHEDMLDKCLSDEVLKNNLTQLGNLAFSKGQLHILKNRLNKLEPDGLTEDIINKLGFIITVYSAEEMTKWKITNPDTLAAVLQNTPTPDLVGIIVSNYYQGPGVLNVTALNAIHGPLLCTANETKLRTILPADLRSAEQLDITTCTQPKKDILYNIAADQDQIGSQNFYNQTKPYLGGAPATDLQRLAAANVNMDIETFKKLNPVEAVKLSAQEVRDLLGVNLPKLNENESDPLVQAWIRTHSQADVRSLGVGLSGGRPSEQEFELGHFDFAEGKNSASSNNFGLLLSVLTGVITISTQRLL
;
A
#
# COMPACT_ATOMS: atom_id res chain seq x y z
N MET A 1 6.57 42.56 15.50
CA MET A 1 7.79 42.15 14.75
C MET A 1 8.01 40.62 14.71
N ASN A 2 6.97 39.76 14.81
CA ASN A 2 7.19 38.29 14.84
C ASN A 2 6.55 37.48 13.71
N GLN A 3 5.77 38.08 12.80
CA GLN A 3 5.07 37.33 11.75
C GLN A 3 5.85 37.25 10.43
N LYS A 4 6.85 38.12 10.24
CA LYS A 4 7.69 38.15 9.02
C LYS A 4 8.89 37.18 9.07
N SER A 5 9.23 36.65 10.26
CA SER A 5 10.34 35.70 10.43
C SER A 5 9.92 34.26 10.12
N GLU A 6 8.68 33.88 10.43
CA GLU A 6 8.18 32.52 10.18
C GLU A 6 7.84 32.28 8.70
N SER A 7 7.33 33.28 7.99
CA SER A 7 7.04 33.16 6.56
C SER A 7 8.30 32.99 5.70
N ILE A 8 9.43 33.59 6.11
CA ILE A 8 10.73 33.44 5.43
C ILE A 8 11.33 32.04 5.69
N LYS A 9 11.12 31.46 6.88
CA LYS A 9 11.56 30.09 7.21
C LYS A 9 10.75 29.03 6.47
N LEU A 10 9.44 29.22 6.32
CA LEU A 10 8.58 28.27 5.59
C LEU A 10 8.87 28.33 4.09
N SER A 11 9.05 29.52 3.52
CA SER A 11 9.41 29.70 2.12
C SER A 11 10.78 29.08 1.77
N SER A 12 11.80 29.22 2.63
CA SER A 12 13.10 28.58 2.39
C SER A 12 13.02 27.05 2.45
N ARG A 13 12.20 26.48 3.35
CA ARG A 13 12.04 25.02 3.46
C ARG A 13 11.35 24.42 2.23
N VAL A 14 10.36 25.10 1.66
CA VAL A 14 9.66 24.66 0.43
C VAL A 14 10.58 24.71 -0.80
N THR A 15 11.45 25.72 -0.89
CA THR A 15 12.41 25.84 -2.00
C THR A 15 13.53 24.79 -1.93
N ILE A 16 13.98 24.40 -0.72
CA ILE A 16 14.98 23.34 -0.56
C ILE A 16 14.41 21.97 -0.92
N ILE A 17 13.16 21.68 -0.54
CA ILE A 17 12.50 20.39 -0.83
C ILE A 17 12.24 20.22 -2.33
N THR A 18 11.85 21.30 -3.03
CA THR A 18 11.65 21.25 -4.49
C THR A 18 12.96 21.09 -5.27
N LEU A 19 14.08 21.62 -4.77
CA LEU A 19 15.40 21.41 -5.39
C LEU A 19 15.89 19.95 -5.27
N THR A 20 15.62 19.28 -4.15
CA THR A 20 15.98 17.86 -3.96
C THR A 20 15.19 16.90 -4.87
N LEU A 21 13.93 17.21 -5.16
CA LEU A 21 13.12 16.40 -6.09
C LEU A 21 13.54 16.59 -7.56
N ALA A 22 14.01 17.78 -7.94
CA ALA A 22 14.45 18.06 -9.31
C ALA A 22 15.81 17.41 -9.66
N PHE A 23 16.74 17.28 -8.70
CA PHE A 23 18.03 16.62 -8.93
C PHE A 23 17.92 15.10 -9.01
N GLY A 24 16.95 14.49 -8.33
CA GLY A 24 16.73 13.03 -8.34
C GLY A 24 16.24 12.47 -9.69
N LEU A 25 15.61 13.29 -10.53
CA LEU A 25 15.06 12.87 -11.82
C LEU A 25 16.02 13.08 -13.02
N CYS A 26 17.16 13.75 -12.82
CA CYS A 26 18.03 14.17 -13.94
C CYS A 26 19.22 13.24 -14.25
N LEU A 27 19.47 12.18 -13.47
CA LEU A 27 20.65 11.30 -13.66
C LEU A 27 20.40 10.01 -14.45
N MET A 28 19.19 9.77 -14.96
CA MET A 28 18.87 8.55 -15.73
C MET A 28 19.11 8.68 -17.24
N SER A 29 19.88 9.65 -17.71
CA SER A 29 20.26 9.73 -19.12
C SER A 29 21.60 10.44 -19.29
N ILE A 30 22.65 9.70 -19.67
CA ILE A 30 23.54 9.96 -20.83
C ILE A 30 24.86 9.14 -20.72
N CYS A 31 25.02 8.26 -21.72
CA CYS A 31 26.22 7.80 -22.43
C CYS A 31 27.38 7.04 -21.76
N LYS A 32 27.49 5.78 -22.23
CA LYS A 32 28.73 5.07 -22.58
C LYS A 32 29.72 5.96 -23.36
N ALA A 33 30.99 5.96 -22.97
CA ALA A 33 32.12 6.06 -23.91
C ALA A 33 33.42 5.54 -23.25
N LYS A 34 34.24 4.89 -24.06
CA LYS A 34 35.43 4.09 -23.75
C LYS A 34 36.63 4.74 -24.46
N GLN A 35 37.75 4.93 -23.76
CA GLN A 35 39.14 5.14 -24.27
C GLN A 35 40.01 5.40 -23.01
N ILE A 36 40.92 4.52 -22.55
CA ILE A 36 42.22 4.08 -23.09
C ILE A 36 43.12 5.25 -23.51
N PHE A 37 44.15 5.58 -22.72
CA PHE A 37 45.58 5.60 -23.11
C PHE A 37 46.49 5.75 -21.85
N PRO A 38 47.76 5.28 -21.87
CA PRO A 38 48.56 4.90 -20.69
C PRO A 38 49.82 5.76 -20.47
N LEU A 39 50.30 5.91 -19.23
CA LEU A 39 51.69 6.33 -18.93
C LEU A 39 52.10 5.76 -17.56
N ARG A 40 52.94 4.72 -17.53
CA ARG A 40 54.42 4.75 -17.38
C ARG A 40 54.86 4.93 -15.92
N SER A 41 55.29 3.81 -15.35
CA SER A 41 55.88 3.64 -14.02
C SER A 41 57.36 4.01 -14.06
N ASP A 42 57.80 4.88 -13.14
CA ASP A 42 59.20 4.94 -12.73
C ASP A 42 59.32 4.67 -11.22
N ASN A 43 60.18 3.69 -10.94
CA ASN A 43 60.56 3.13 -9.65
C ASN A 43 61.50 4.11 -8.93
N LEU A 44 61.28 4.40 -7.64
CA LEU A 44 62.39 4.81 -6.77
C LEU A 44 62.19 4.23 -5.36
N SER A 45 63.24 3.56 -4.89
CA SER A 45 63.36 2.81 -3.65
C SER A 45 64.01 3.63 -2.53
N LEU A 46 64.10 3.00 -1.35
CA LEU A 46 64.79 3.40 -0.09
C LEU A 46 63.96 4.29 0.86
N GLN A 47 63.92 4.11 2.18
CA GLN A 47 64.68 3.25 3.10
C GLN A 47 63.90 3.14 4.43
N LYS A 48 64.01 2.00 5.11
CA LYS A 48 63.40 1.76 6.44
C LYS A 48 64.05 2.62 7.53
N ARG A 49 63.24 3.22 8.40
CA ARG A 49 63.59 3.58 9.78
C ARG A 49 62.44 3.19 10.72
N SER A 50 62.78 2.45 11.77
CA SER A 50 61.85 2.00 12.82
C SER A 50 61.68 3.05 13.90
N VAL A 51 60.43 3.33 14.31
CA VAL A 51 60.13 4.00 15.58
C VAL A 51 58.82 3.43 16.15
N GLY A 52 58.87 3.05 17.44
CA GLY A 52 57.80 3.06 18.45
C GLY A 52 56.46 2.36 18.15
N LYS A 53 56.17 1.26 18.88
CA LYS A 53 54.85 0.61 18.91
C LYS A 53 53.79 1.55 19.50
N ILE A 54 52.93 2.08 18.63
CA ILE A 54 51.55 2.49 18.96
C ILE A 54 50.67 1.36 18.43
N SER A 55 49.74 0.85 19.25
CA SER A 55 48.78 -0.17 18.82
C SER A 55 47.79 0.46 17.85
N VAL A 56 48.12 0.38 16.57
CA VAL A 56 47.31 0.87 15.45
C VAL A 56 46.78 -0.37 14.71
N ASN A 57 45.47 -0.40 14.46
CA ASN A 57 44.83 -1.44 13.66
C ASN A 57 45.57 -1.54 12.30
N PRO A 58 46.10 -2.72 11.88
CA PRO A 58 47.09 -2.84 10.79
C PRO A 58 46.67 -2.32 9.40
N ARG A 59 45.42 -1.90 9.21
CA ARG A 59 44.90 -1.38 7.93
C ARG A 59 45.09 0.14 7.73
N SER A 60 45.39 0.92 8.77
CA SER A 60 45.48 2.38 8.64
C SER A 60 46.84 2.91 8.14
N LEU A 61 47.81 2.03 7.88
CA LEU A 61 49.20 2.43 7.54
C LEU A 61 49.39 2.91 6.10
N ASN A 62 48.36 2.85 5.24
CA ASN A 62 48.47 3.16 3.81
C ASN A 62 47.43 4.17 3.30
N CYS A 63 46.72 4.86 4.19
CA CYS A 63 45.80 5.92 3.78
C CYS A 63 46.48 7.29 3.91
N SER A 64 46.71 7.97 2.78
CA SER A 64 47.30 9.32 2.77
C SER A 64 46.34 10.42 3.25
N SER A 65 45.03 10.17 3.23
CA SER A 65 43.99 11.13 3.63
C SER A 65 42.86 10.40 4.36
N PRO A 66 42.97 10.19 5.69
CA PRO A 66 41.93 9.53 6.47
C PRO A 66 40.61 10.29 6.44
N ILE A 67 39.49 9.57 6.40
CA ILE A 67 38.16 10.17 6.47
C ILE A 67 37.88 10.54 7.93
N THR A 68 37.66 11.82 8.20
CA THR A 68 37.28 12.32 9.54
C THR A 68 35.75 12.39 9.69
N PRO A 69 35.21 12.46 10.91
CA PRO A 69 33.77 12.61 11.14
C PRO A 69 33.15 13.80 10.38
N GLU A 70 33.83 14.94 10.31
CA GLU A 70 33.33 16.15 9.64
C GLU A 70 33.17 15.95 8.14
N MET A 71 34.03 15.12 7.54
CA MET A 71 33.96 14.82 6.11
C MET A 71 32.69 14.02 5.75
N THR A 72 32.09 13.30 6.70
CA THR A 72 30.86 12.53 6.45
C THR A 72 29.64 13.40 6.15
N LEU A 73 29.71 14.69 6.47
CA LEU A 73 28.70 15.70 6.10
C LEU A 73 28.89 16.25 4.68
N ASN A 74 30.02 15.95 4.04
CA ASN A 74 30.33 16.45 2.70
C ASN A 74 29.69 15.57 1.63
N VAL A 75 28.72 16.13 0.91
CA VAL A 75 28.02 15.46 -0.20
C VAL A 75 28.94 15.00 -1.34
N LEU A 76 30.15 15.56 -1.45
CA LEU A 76 31.15 15.18 -2.45
C LEU A 76 32.08 14.04 -1.99
N LEU A 77 31.95 13.55 -0.75
CA LEU A 77 32.76 12.45 -0.25
C LEU A 77 32.71 11.20 -1.16
N PRO A 78 31.54 10.76 -1.68
CA PRO A 78 31.48 9.63 -2.61
C PRO A 78 32.29 9.83 -3.90
N ILE A 79 32.43 11.08 -4.36
CA ILE A 79 33.20 11.42 -5.57
C ILE A 79 34.70 11.44 -5.24
N ASN A 80 35.06 11.93 -4.05
CA ASN A 80 36.45 12.08 -3.63
C ASN A 80 37.11 10.77 -3.16
N TYR A 81 36.31 9.80 -2.70
CA TYR A 81 36.79 8.52 -2.17
C TYR A 81 36.20 7.35 -2.94
N HIS A 82 36.81 7.00 -4.07
CA HIS A 82 36.50 5.76 -4.79
C HIS A 82 36.70 4.52 -3.90
N GLU A 83 36.17 3.37 -4.32
CA GLU A 83 36.07 2.11 -3.57
C GLU A 83 37.33 1.75 -2.77
N ASP A 84 38.50 1.63 -3.42
CA ASP A 84 39.75 1.27 -2.74
C ASP A 84 40.18 2.27 -1.67
N MET A 85 39.96 3.56 -1.92
CA MET A 85 40.29 4.63 -0.98
C MET A 85 39.30 4.65 0.17
N LEU A 86 38.02 4.44 -0.09
CA LEU A 86 36.99 4.34 0.94
C LEU A 86 37.30 3.19 1.91
N ASP A 87 37.64 1.99 1.40
CA ASP A 87 37.95 0.84 2.25
C ASP A 87 39.23 1.04 3.08
N LYS A 88 40.23 1.74 2.53
CA LYS A 88 41.50 2.00 3.24
C LYS A 88 41.41 3.15 4.24
N CYS A 89 40.64 4.19 3.91
CA CYS A 89 40.67 5.47 4.61
C CYS A 89 39.52 5.70 5.58
N LEU A 90 38.45 4.92 5.50
CA LEU A 90 37.38 4.95 6.50
C LEU A 90 37.81 4.13 7.73
N SER A 91 37.81 4.72 8.92
CA SER A 91 37.99 3.94 10.14
C SER A 91 36.67 3.31 10.58
N ASP A 92 36.75 2.18 11.30
CA ASP A 92 35.56 1.50 11.83
C ASP A 92 34.80 2.37 12.85
N GLU A 93 35.53 3.18 13.61
CA GLU A 93 34.97 4.16 14.55
C GLU A 93 34.18 5.26 13.83
N VAL A 94 34.73 5.83 12.75
CA VAL A 94 34.03 6.85 11.95
C VAL A 94 32.79 6.25 11.29
N LEU A 95 32.88 5.03 10.76
CA LEU A 95 31.73 4.32 10.20
C LEU A 95 30.62 4.13 11.24
N LYS A 96 30.95 3.63 12.44
CA LYS A 96 29.97 3.36 13.49
C LYS A 96 29.31 4.63 14.02
N ASN A 97 30.11 5.68 14.26
CA ASN A 97 29.64 6.91 14.87
C ASN A 97 28.91 7.84 13.88
N ASN A 98 29.11 7.66 12.58
CA ASN A 98 28.54 8.53 11.54
C ASN A 98 27.72 7.75 10.49
N LEU A 99 27.17 6.59 10.88
CA LEU A 99 26.48 5.69 9.97
C LEU A 99 25.31 6.37 9.27
N THR A 100 24.53 7.19 9.98
CA THR A 100 23.41 7.94 9.40
C THR A 100 23.86 8.93 8.33
N GLN A 101 24.94 9.68 8.60
CA GLN A 101 25.48 10.66 7.66
C GLN A 101 25.97 9.95 6.40
N LEU A 102 26.79 8.91 6.58
CA LEU A 102 27.31 8.09 5.48
C LEU A 102 26.19 7.40 4.70
N GLY A 103 25.19 6.87 5.39
CA GLY A 103 24.03 6.20 4.79
C GLY A 103 23.21 7.11 3.91
N ASN A 104 23.20 8.42 4.17
CA ASN A 104 22.46 9.40 3.37
C ASN A 104 23.25 9.96 2.17
N LEU A 105 24.51 9.54 1.97
CA LEU A 105 25.31 9.95 0.82
C LEU A 105 25.04 9.06 -0.40
N ALA A 106 25.05 9.67 -1.58
CA ALA A 106 24.84 9.00 -2.86
C ALA A 106 26.08 8.21 -3.33
N PHE A 107 26.48 7.21 -2.56
CA PHE A 107 27.55 6.28 -2.90
C PHE A 107 27.19 5.40 -4.10
N SER A 108 28.20 5.00 -4.87
CA SER A 108 28.08 3.95 -5.89
C SER A 108 27.69 2.62 -5.24
N LYS A 109 27.13 1.69 -6.02
CA LYS A 109 26.82 0.35 -5.53
C LYS A 109 28.03 -0.36 -4.91
N GLY A 110 29.22 -0.23 -5.52
CA GLY A 110 30.43 -0.85 -4.98
C GLY A 110 30.91 -0.20 -3.69
N GLN A 111 30.79 1.13 -3.56
CA GLN A 111 31.06 1.84 -2.31
C GLN A 111 30.08 1.42 -1.19
N LEU A 112 28.79 1.30 -1.49
CA LEU A 112 27.79 0.81 -0.54
C LEU A 112 28.10 -0.63 -0.10
N HIS A 113 28.56 -1.50 -1.00
CA HIS A 113 29.03 -2.84 -0.65
C HIS A 113 30.23 -2.81 0.32
N ILE A 114 31.15 -1.86 0.18
CA ILE A 114 32.26 -1.69 1.13
C ILE A 114 31.75 -1.30 2.51
N LEU A 115 30.85 -0.32 2.59
CA LEU A 115 30.23 0.10 3.86
C LEU A 115 29.51 -1.07 4.54
N LYS A 116 28.67 -1.79 3.78
CA LYS A 116 27.99 -3.00 4.24
C LYS A 116 28.96 -4.06 4.74
N ASN A 117 29.99 -4.40 3.96
CA ASN A 117 30.94 -5.45 4.31
C ASN A 117 31.75 -5.11 5.56
N ARG A 118 32.06 -3.83 5.77
CA ARG A 118 32.72 -3.35 6.98
C ARG A 118 31.76 -3.40 8.17
N LEU A 119 30.53 -2.95 8.00
CA LEU A 119 29.51 -3.01 9.06
C LEU A 119 29.26 -4.45 9.51
N ASN A 120 29.14 -5.40 8.57
CA ASN A 120 28.96 -6.83 8.88
C ASN A 120 30.16 -7.44 9.63
N LYS A 121 31.38 -6.90 9.46
CA LYS A 121 32.55 -7.33 10.25
C LYS A 121 32.51 -6.81 11.68
N LEU A 122 31.89 -5.65 11.90
CA LEU A 122 31.73 -5.04 13.23
C LEU A 122 30.58 -5.68 14.01
N GLU A 123 29.59 -6.24 13.30
CA GLU A 123 28.40 -6.86 13.86
C GLU A 123 28.29 -8.33 13.41
N PRO A 124 29.19 -9.23 13.87
CA PRO A 124 29.26 -10.61 13.40
C PRO A 124 28.02 -11.44 13.75
N ASP A 125 27.30 -11.07 14.81
CA ASP A 125 26.09 -11.73 15.27
C ASP A 125 24.81 -11.21 14.56
N GLY A 126 24.96 -10.26 13.64
CA GLY A 126 23.87 -9.63 12.90
C GLY A 126 23.57 -8.20 13.35
N LEU A 127 22.86 -7.45 12.51
CA LEU A 127 22.56 -6.04 12.76
C LEU A 127 21.48 -5.88 13.85
N THR A 128 21.75 -5.01 14.80
CA THR A 128 20.75 -4.55 15.77
C THR A 128 19.80 -3.53 15.13
N GLU A 129 18.61 -3.39 15.72
CA GLU A 129 17.58 -2.46 15.20
C GLU A 129 18.06 -0.99 15.16
N ASP A 130 18.85 -0.55 16.15
CA ASP A 130 19.44 0.80 16.19
C ASP A 130 20.39 1.05 14.99
N ILE A 131 21.12 0.02 14.56
CA ILE A 131 22.00 0.10 13.39
C ILE A 131 21.17 0.09 12.11
N ILE A 132 20.15 -0.77 12.03
CA ILE A 132 19.25 -0.86 10.87
C ILE A 132 18.59 0.49 10.57
N ASN A 133 18.13 1.19 11.61
CA ASN A 133 17.52 2.53 11.49
C ASN A 133 18.45 3.59 10.87
N LYS A 134 19.77 3.35 10.90
CA LYS A 134 20.79 4.32 10.45
C LYS A 134 21.37 4.00 9.07
N LEU A 135 20.94 2.93 8.41
CA LEU A 135 21.56 2.45 7.16
C LEU A 135 21.41 3.40 5.97
N GLY A 136 20.28 4.13 5.86
CA GLY A 136 19.97 4.94 4.68
C GLY A 136 20.10 4.13 3.37
N PHE A 137 20.80 4.67 2.38
CA PHE A 137 21.06 4.03 1.09
C PHE A 137 21.89 2.74 1.17
N ILE A 138 22.59 2.47 2.28
CA ILE A 138 23.33 1.20 2.47
C ILE A 138 22.36 0.01 2.44
N ILE A 139 21.08 0.23 2.75
CA ILE A 139 20.04 -0.80 2.69
C ILE A 139 19.91 -1.42 1.29
N THR A 140 20.21 -0.66 0.24
CA THR A 140 20.00 -1.07 -1.17
C THR A 140 20.91 -2.20 -1.64
N VAL A 141 21.98 -2.50 -0.88
CA VAL A 141 22.93 -3.57 -1.16
C VAL A 141 22.77 -4.80 -0.26
N TYR A 142 21.74 -4.83 0.58
CA TYR A 142 21.35 -6.03 1.33
C TYR A 142 20.47 -6.94 0.48
N SER A 143 20.67 -8.24 0.64
CA SER A 143 19.88 -9.28 -0.03
C SER A 143 18.63 -9.64 0.77
N ALA A 144 17.66 -10.28 0.12
CA ALA A 144 16.47 -10.83 0.76
C ALA A 144 16.82 -11.73 1.96
N GLU A 145 17.84 -12.60 1.82
CA GLU A 145 18.26 -13.52 2.88
C GLU A 145 18.86 -12.81 4.10
N GLU A 146 19.45 -11.63 3.91
CA GLU A 146 19.96 -10.83 5.03
C GLU A 146 18.83 -10.05 5.69
N MET A 147 17.91 -9.48 4.91
CA MET A 147 16.78 -8.70 5.42
C MET A 147 15.76 -9.55 6.17
N THR A 148 15.59 -10.84 5.82
CA THR A 148 14.71 -11.76 6.56
C THR A 148 15.16 -11.97 8.02
N LYS A 149 16.44 -11.75 8.32
CA LYS A 149 17.01 -11.90 9.67
C LYS A 149 16.76 -10.68 10.56
N TRP A 150 16.32 -9.56 9.98
CA TRP A 150 16.10 -8.32 10.72
C TRP A 150 14.85 -8.38 11.58
N LYS A 151 15.02 -8.03 12.86
CA LYS A 151 13.94 -7.95 13.85
C LYS A 151 13.59 -6.48 14.06
N ILE A 152 12.68 -5.99 13.23
CA ILE A 152 12.17 -4.62 13.32
C ILE A 152 10.88 -4.64 14.15
N THR A 153 10.86 -3.83 15.20
CA THR A 153 9.76 -3.70 16.15
C THR A 153 9.31 -2.26 16.34
N ASN A 154 10.20 -1.31 16.10
CA ASN A 154 9.98 0.11 16.22
C ASN A 154 9.38 0.69 14.92
N PRO A 155 8.23 1.38 14.99
CA PRO A 155 7.60 2.02 13.83
C PRO A 155 8.48 3.01 13.07
N ASP A 156 9.31 3.80 13.76
CA ASP A 156 10.22 4.78 13.13
C ASP A 156 11.31 4.06 12.34
N THR A 157 11.81 2.94 12.87
CA THR A 157 12.80 2.11 12.15
C THR A 157 12.18 1.46 10.93
N LEU A 158 10.94 0.96 11.04
CA LEU A 158 10.20 0.45 9.88
C LEU A 158 10.06 1.53 8.81
N ALA A 159 9.64 2.75 9.18
CA ALA A 159 9.50 3.86 8.24
C ALA A 159 10.81 4.20 7.52
N ALA A 160 11.91 4.33 8.27
CA ALA A 160 13.23 4.64 7.71
C ALA A 160 13.73 3.56 6.74
N VAL A 161 13.48 2.29 7.08
CA VAL A 161 13.84 1.12 6.26
C VAL A 161 13.03 1.08 4.96
N LEU A 162 11.70 1.19 5.06
CA LEU A 162 10.82 1.11 3.89
C LEU A 162 11.10 2.24 2.90
N GLN A 163 11.40 3.45 3.38
CA GLN A 163 11.73 4.60 2.53
C GLN A 163 12.88 4.35 1.56
N ASN A 164 13.87 3.55 1.96
CA ASN A 164 15.09 3.32 1.19
C ASN A 164 15.15 1.92 0.55
N THR A 165 14.11 1.10 0.73
CA THR A 165 14.09 -0.27 0.21
C THR A 165 13.80 -0.26 -1.30
N PRO A 166 14.66 -0.87 -2.15
CA PRO A 166 14.66 -0.58 -3.58
C PRO A 166 13.60 -1.34 -4.39
N THR A 167 13.04 -2.45 -3.88
CA THR A 167 12.10 -3.28 -4.64
C THR A 167 10.86 -3.64 -3.81
N PRO A 168 9.69 -3.81 -4.46
CA PRO A 168 8.47 -4.27 -3.79
C PRO A 168 8.62 -5.62 -3.08
N ASP A 169 9.41 -6.55 -3.63
CA ASP A 169 9.63 -7.87 -3.03
C ASP A 169 10.37 -7.75 -1.68
N LEU A 170 11.38 -6.89 -1.61
CA LEU A 170 12.12 -6.64 -0.37
C LEU A 170 11.25 -5.90 0.66
N VAL A 171 10.44 -4.94 0.20
CA VAL A 171 9.43 -4.27 1.05
C VAL A 171 8.48 -5.30 1.66
N GLY A 172 7.99 -6.25 0.86
CA GLY A 172 7.12 -7.33 1.32
C GLY A 172 7.76 -8.20 2.41
N ILE A 173 9.05 -8.51 2.28
CA ILE A 173 9.81 -9.26 3.31
C ILE A 173 9.85 -8.50 4.63
N ILE A 174 10.23 -7.22 4.59
CA ILE A 174 10.35 -6.38 5.78
C ILE A 174 9.00 -6.24 6.49
N VAL A 175 7.94 -5.94 5.74
CA VAL A 175 6.60 -5.77 6.28
C VAL A 175 6.06 -7.09 6.86
N SER A 176 6.28 -8.22 6.17
CA SER A 176 5.88 -9.54 6.66
C SER A 176 6.54 -9.87 7.99
N ASN A 177 7.85 -9.63 8.11
CA ASN A 177 8.58 -9.80 9.37
C ASN A 177 8.02 -8.91 10.49
N TYR A 178 7.71 -7.64 10.18
CA TYR A 178 7.12 -6.70 11.13
C TYR A 178 5.76 -7.17 11.65
N TYR A 179 4.91 -7.74 10.78
CA TYR A 179 3.61 -8.29 11.19
C TYR A 179 3.71 -9.52 12.07
N GLN A 180 4.71 -10.38 11.83
CA GLN A 180 4.99 -11.56 12.65
C GLN A 180 5.64 -11.18 14.00
N GLY A 181 6.26 -10.01 14.08
CA GLY A 181 6.86 -9.47 15.28
C GLY A 181 5.88 -8.71 16.20
N PRO A 182 6.39 -8.25 17.37
CA PRO A 182 5.61 -7.50 18.35
C PRO A 182 5.38 -6.02 17.97
N GLY A 183 5.86 -5.56 16.81
CA GLY A 183 5.75 -4.16 16.41
C GLY A 183 4.31 -3.67 16.30
N VAL A 184 4.05 -2.41 16.68
CA VAL A 184 2.69 -1.85 16.75
C VAL A 184 2.29 -1.15 15.45
N LEU A 185 1.00 -1.15 15.12
CA LEU A 185 0.47 -0.41 13.97
C LEU A 185 -0.04 0.98 14.40
N ASN A 186 0.87 1.83 14.87
CA ASN A 186 0.58 3.22 15.21
C ASN A 186 0.60 4.13 13.97
N VAL A 187 0.37 5.44 14.14
CA VAL A 187 0.39 6.44 13.06
C VAL A 187 1.63 6.33 12.17
N THR A 188 2.83 6.25 12.74
CA THR A 188 4.08 6.15 11.98
C THR A 188 4.11 4.89 11.10
N ALA A 189 3.79 3.73 11.68
CA ALA A 189 3.78 2.47 10.93
C ALA A 189 2.71 2.48 9.83
N LEU A 190 1.51 2.99 10.11
CA LEU A 190 0.42 3.08 9.14
C LEU A 190 0.80 3.99 7.96
N ASN A 191 1.43 5.13 8.24
CA ASN A 191 1.89 6.06 7.20
C ASN A 191 3.07 5.52 6.40
N ALA A 192 3.89 4.62 6.96
CA ALA A 192 4.98 3.99 6.22
C ALA A 192 4.51 2.82 5.34
N ILE A 193 3.55 2.03 5.82
CA ILE A 193 3.05 0.84 5.15
C ILE A 193 2.01 1.20 4.06
N HIS A 194 1.16 2.20 4.33
CA HIS A 194 0.01 2.56 3.50
C HIS A 194 -0.99 1.40 3.27
N GLY A 195 -2.03 1.66 2.49
CA GLY A 195 -3.17 0.76 2.32
C GLY A 195 -2.83 -0.62 1.72
N PRO A 196 -2.16 -0.71 0.55
CA PRO A 196 -1.90 -2.00 -0.08
C PRO A 196 -1.10 -2.98 0.77
N LEU A 197 -0.07 -2.50 1.48
CA LEU A 197 0.72 -3.34 2.36
C LEU A 197 0.00 -3.61 3.69
N LEU A 198 -0.84 -2.69 4.19
CA LEU A 198 -1.70 -2.94 5.35
C LEU A 198 -2.65 -4.11 5.07
N CYS A 199 -3.19 -4.18 3.85
CA CYS A 199 -4.07 -5.25 3.41
C CYS A 199 -3.39 -6.63 3.33
N THR A 200 -2.06 -6.74 3.43
CA THR A 200 -1.36 -8.03 3.53
C THR A 200 -1.28 -8.54 4.97
N ALA A 201 -1.52 -7.70 5.98
CA ALA A 201 -1.59 -8.11 7.38
C ALA A 201 -2.73 -9.11 7.62
N ASN A 202 -2.56 -10.00 8.59
CA ASN A 202 -3.65 -10.85 9.04
C ASN A 202 -4.67 -10.07 9.89
N GLU A 203 -5.87 -10.61 10.03
CA GLU A 203 -6.96 -9.96 10.75
C GLU A 203 -6.63 -9.69 12.22
N THR A 204 -5.93 -10.61 12.89
CA THR A 204 -5.50 -10.45 14.28
C THR A 204 -4.60 -9.23 14.44
N LYS A 205 -3.66 -9.01 13.52
CA LYS A 205 -2.77 -7.86 13.51
C LYS A 205 -3.54 -6.57 13.27
N LEU A 206 -4.47 -6.54 12.31
CA LEU A 206 -5.31 -5.36 12.06
C LEU A 206 -6.12 -4.96 13.29
N ARG A 207 -6.65 -5.93 14.06
CA ARG A 207 -7.39 -5.67 15.30
C ARG A 207 -6.56 -5.05 16.43
N THR A 208 -5.23 -5.00 16.29
CA THR A 208 -4.34 -4.32 17.25
C THR A 208 -4.25 -2.80 17.01
N ILE A 209 -4.73 -2.30 15.87
CA ILE A 209 -4.71 -0.86 15.56
C ILE A 209 -5.63 -0.12 16.53
N LEU A 210 -5.14 0.95 17.15
CA LEU A 210 -5.97 1.79 18.00
C LEU A 210 -6.83 2.73 17.13
N PRO A 211 -8.09 2.98 17.50
CA PRO A 211 -8.96 3.93 16.78
C PRO A 211 -8.32 5.31 16.60
N ALA A 212 -7.62 5.82 17.61
CA ALA A 212 -6.93 7.11 17.55
C ALA A 212 -5.78 7.12 16.52
N ASP A 213 -5.05 6.02 16.38
CA ASP A 213 -3.97 5.89 15.40
C ASP A 213 -4.55 5.86 13.98
N LEU A 214 -5.60 5.07 13.74
CA LEU A 214 -6.22 4.96 12.41
C LEU A 214 -6.84 6.28 11.94
N ARG A 215 -7.40 7.06 12.86
CA ARG A 215 -7.99 8.39 12.56
C ARG A 215 -6.93 9.47 12.33
N SER A 216 -5.75 9.33 12.93
CA SER A 216 -4.65 10.30 12.82
C SER A 216 -3.66 9.99 11.70
N ALA A 217 -3.71 8.77 11.16
CA ALA A 217 -2.96 8.37 9.99
C ALA A 217 -3.39 9.14 8.73
N GLU A 218 -2.50 9.17 7.75
CA GLU A 218 -2.83 9.60 6.39
C GLU A 218 -3.93 8.71 5.79
N GLN A 219 -4.64 9.23 4.79
CA GLN A 219 -5.72 8.48 4.16
C GLN A 219 -5.22 7.16 3.56
N LEU A 220 -5.69 6.05 4.11
CA LEU A 220 -5.32 4.71 3.66
C LEU A 220 -6.26 4.21 2.55
N ASP A 221 -5.67 3.77 1.43
CA ASP A 221 -6.42 3.11 0.37
C ASP A 221 -6.56 1.59 0.63
N ILE A 222 -7.70 1.19 1.17
CA ILE A 222 -7.99 -0.21 1.51
C ILE A 222 -8.64 -0.99 0.36
N THR A 223 -8.60 -0.48 -0.88
CA THR A 223 -9.29 -1.11 -2.03
C THR A 223 -8.86 -2.57 -2.24
N THR A 224 -7.58 -2.89 -1.99
CA THR A 224 -6.99 -4.23 -2.14
C THR A 224 -7.27 -5.20 -0.98
N CYS A 225 -7.88 -4.73 0.11
CA CYS A 225 -8.22 -5.56 1.25
C CYS A 225 -9.35 -6.53 0.91
N THR A 226 -9.32 -7.72 1.52
CA THR A 226 -10.46 -8.65 1.54
C THR A 226 -11.60 -8.06 2.37
N GLN A 227 -12.84 -8.49 2.11
CA GLN A 227 -14.02 -7.95 2.82
C GLN A 227 -13.90 -8.04 4.35
N PRO A 228 -13.49 -9.17 4.97
CA PRO A 228 -13.32 -9.23 6.43
C PRO A 228 -12.34 -8.20 6.98
N LYS A 229 -11.27 -7.87 6.23
CA LYS A 229 -10.31 -6.84 6.63
C LYS A 229 -10.89 -5.44 6.52
N LYS A 230 -11.70 -5.17 5.48
CA LYS A 230 -12.45 -3.91 5.36
C LYS A 230 -13.41 -3.73 6.53
N ASP A 231 -14.14 -4.77 6.91
CA ASP A 231 -15.06 -4.76 8.05
C ASP A 231 -14.32 -4.46 9.36
N ILE A 232 -13.14 -5.05 9.57
CA ILE A 232 -12.29 -4.75 10.75
C ILE A 232 -11.88 -3.28 10.76
N LEU A 233 -11.32 -2.78 9.66
CA LEU A 233 -10.82 -1.41 9.58
C LEU A 233 -11.95 -0.39 9.73
N TYR A 234 -13.13 -0.66 9.15
CA TYR A 234 -14.32 0.14 9.37
C TYR A 234 -14.69 0.21 10.86
N ASN A 235 -14.78 -0.95 11.53
CA ASN A 235 -15.15 -1.00 12.95
C ASN A 235 -14.15 -0.29 13.87
N ILE A 236 -12.87 -0.26 13.50
CA ILE A 236 -11.84 0.51 14.24
C ILE A 236 -12.01 2.01 13.98
N ALA A 237 -12.29 2.41 12.75
CA ALA A 237 -12.46 3.82 12.39
C ALA A 237 -13.76 4.41 12.96
N ALA A 238 -14.85 3.62 12.94
CA ALA A 238 -16.19 4.04 13.27
C ALA A 238 -16.31 4.45 14.75
N ASP A 239 -16.57 5.73 14.97
CA ASP A 239 -17.06 6.22 16.26
C ASP A 239 -18.57 5.99 16.34
N GLN A 240 -18.98 5.00 17.12
CA GLN A 240 -20.38 4.56 17.22
C GLN A 240 -21.30 5.69 17.73
N ASP A 241 -20.77 6.64 18.49
CA ASP A 241 -21.54 7.76 19.05
C ASP A 241 -21.76 8.90 18.05
N GLN A 242 -21.04 8.90 16.93
CA GLN A 242 -21.07 9.97 15.92
C GLN A 242 -21.72 9.54 14.60
N ILE A 243 -22.22 8.29 14.50
CA ILE A 243 -22.78 7.74 13.26
C ILE A 243 -23.99 8.56 12.82
N GLY A 244 -24.03 8.91 11.52
CA GLY A 244 -25.08 9.77 10.97
C GLY A 244 -24.77 11.26 11.09
N SER A 245 -23.49 11.64 11.21
CA SER A 245 -23.05 13.03 11.10
C SER A 245 -22.15 13.22 9.87
N GLN A 246 -22.09 14.45 9.34
CA GLN A 246 -21.17 14.79 8.25
C GLN A 246 -19.70 14.58 8.66
N ASN A 247 -19.36 14.87 9.91
CA ASN A 247 -18.01 14.67 10.45
C ASN A 247 -17.64 13.18 10.46
N PHE A 248 -18.55 12.33 10.93
CA PHE A 248 -18.36 10.89 10.89
C PHE A 248 -18.18 10.38 9.47
N TYR A 249 -19.01 10.83 8.52
CA TYR A 249 -18.85 10.46 7.12
C TYR A 249 -17.46 10.85 6.60
N ASN A 250 -17.03 12.09 6.81
CA ASN A 250 -15.73 12.57 6.33
C ASN A 250 -14.55 11.76 6.90
N GLN A 251 -14.61 11.38 8.19
CA GLN A 251 -13.57 10.60 8.86
C GLN A 251 -13.57 9.12 8.46
N THR A 252 -14.75 8.53 8.24
CA THR A 252 -14.89 7.10 7.93
C THR A 252 -14.91 6.79 6.44
N LYS A 253 -15.04 7.81 5.59
CA LYS A 253 -15.12 7.71 4.13
C LYS A 253 -14.14 6.70 3.50
N PRO A 254 -12.84 6.67 3.85
CA PRO A 254 -11.90 5.71 3.26
C PRO A 254 -12.21 4.24 3.62
N TYR A 255 -12.94 4.01 4.71
CA TYR A 255 -13.21 2.70 5.29
C TYR A 255 -14.65 2.21 5.09
N LEU A 256 -15.52 2.99 4.46
CA LEU A 256 -16.95 2.65 4.26
C LEU A 256 -17.19 1.37 3.46
N GLY A 257 -16.19 0.86 2.76
CA GLY A 257 -16.23 -0.47 2.15
C GLY A 257 -16.45 -1.62 3.14
N GLY A 258 -16.29 -1.40 4.45
CA GLY A 258 -16.61 -2.37 5.51
C GLY A 258 -17.85 -2.03 6.34
N ALA A 259 -18.64 -1.03 5.95
CA ALA A 259 -19.78 -0.58 6.73
C ALA A 259 -20.96 -1.55 6.65
N PRO A 260 -21.64 -1.87 7.77
CA PRO A 260 -22.88 -2.63 7.74
C PRO A 260 -24.04 -1.77 7.21
N ALA A 261 -25.09 -2.42 6.70
CA ALA A 261 -26.25 -1.72 6.15
C ALA A 261 -26.87 -0.75 7.17
N THR A 262 -26.95 -1.13 8.45
CA THR A 262 -27.48 -0.27 9.52
C THR A 262 -26.78 1.08 9.63
N ASP A 263 -25.49 1.13 9.33
CA ASP A 263 -24.71 2.36 9.44
C ASP A 263 -24.84 3.20 8.18
N LEU A 264 -24.92 2.54 7.02
CA LEU A 264 -25.26 3.17 5.75
C LEU A 264 -26.66 3.82 5.78
N GLN A 265 -27.64 3.18 6.42
CA GLN A 265 -28.98 3.72 6.62
C GLN A 265 -28.96 4.97 7.50
N ARG A 266 -28.17 4.96 8.58
CA ARG A 266 -27.96 6.15 9.42
C ARG A 266 -27.29 7.29 8.67
N LEU A 267 -26.33 6.98 7.78
CA LEU A 267 -25.70 7.97 6.90
C LEU A 267 -26.69 8.53 5.86
N ALA A 268 -27.58 7.69 5.34
CA ALA A 268 -28.64 8.11 4.42
C ALA A 268 -29.57 9.12 5.12
N ALA A 269 -30.05 8.81 6.33
CA ALA A 269 -30.88 9.72 7.12
C ALA A 269 -30.20 11.07 7.42
N ALA A 270 -28.86 11.10 7.40
CA ALA A 270 -28.07 12.30 7.62
C ALA A 270 -27.79 13.12 6.34
N ASN A 271 -28.24 12.66 5.16
CA ASN A 271 -28.07 13.33 3.87
C ASN A 271 -26.61 13.73 3.56
N VAL A 272 -25.67 12.79 3.76
CA VAL A 272 -24.22 13.05 3.65
C VAL A 272 -23.73 13.35 2.23
N ASN A 273 -24.58 13.24 1.21
CA ASN A 273 -24.26 13.45 -0.19
C ASN A 273 -23.04 12.62 -0.64
N MET A 274 -23.07 11.32 -0.40
CA MET A 274 -22.01 10.39 -0.74
C MET A 274 -21.66 10.47 -2.23
N ASP A 275 -20.38 10.59 -2.55
CA ASP A 275 -19.94 10.55 -3.95
C ASP A 275 -20.03 9.13 -4.52
N ILE A 276 -20.21 9.07 -5.84
CA ILE A 276 -20.37 7.80 -6.57
C ILE A 276 -19.15 6.89 -6.44
N GLU A 277 -17.94 7.43 -6.33
CA GLU A 277 -16.72 6.62 -6.20
C GLU A 277 -16.62 5.95 -4.83
N THR A 278 -17.14 6.59 -3.79
CA THR A 278 -17.30 5.97 -2.46
C THR A 278 -18.42 4.94 -2.48
N PHE A 279 -19.56 5.24 -3.12
CA PHE A 279 -20.68 4.32 -3.23
C PHE A 279 -20.27 3.00 -3.89
N LYS A 280 -19.54 3.06 -5.01
CA LYS A 280 -19.04 1.88 -5.75
C LYS A 280 -18.08 0.99 -4.93
N LYS A 281 -17.50 1.53 -3.85
CA LYS A 281 -16.56 0.82 -2.97
C LYS A 281 -17.23 0.22 -1.73
N LEU A 282 -18.54 0.44 -1.52
CA LEU A 282 -19.29 -0.13 -0.40
C LEU A 282 -19.28 -1.67 -0.46
N ASN A 283 -19.51 -2.31 0.69
CA ASN A 283 -19.68 -3.75 0.76
C ASN A 283 -20.93 -4.16 -0.06
N PRO A 284 -20.79 -4.96 -1.14
CA PRO A 284 -21.93 -5.32 -1.98
C PRO A 284 -23.03 -6.08 -1.24
N VAL A 285 -22.68 -6.86 -0.22
CA VAL A 285 -23.66 -7.62 0.57
C VAL A 285 -24.51 -6.69 1.44
N GLU A 286 -23.95 -5.57 1.89
CA GLU A 286 -24.63 -4.62 2.75
C GLU A 286 -25.38 -3.54 1.95
N ALA A 287 -24.76 -3.03 0.90
CA ALA A 287 -25.35 -1.98 0.06
C ALA A 287 -26.62 -2.44 -0.68
N VAL A 288 -26.72 -3.72 -1.08
CA VAL A 288 -27.95 -4.26 -1.70
C VAL A 288 -29.13 -4.37 -0.74
N LYS A 289 -28.94 -4.15 0.57
CA LYS A 289 -30.03 -4.11 1.55
C LYS A 289 -30.70 -2.73 1.65
N LEU A 290 -30.09 -1.70 1.07
CA LEU A 290 -30.62 -0.34 1.08
C LEU A 290 -31.81 -0.22 0.13
N SER A 291 -32.90 0.34 0.62
CA SER A 291 -34.07 0.71 -0.17
C SER A 291 -33.77 1.81 -1.19
N ALA A 292 -34.66 2.01 -2.16
CA ALA A 292 -34.54 3.08 -3.15
C ALA A 292 -34.50 4.47 -2.48
N GLN A 293 -35.25 4.68 -1.41
CA GLN A 293 -35.23 5.94 -0.66
C GLN A 293 -33.89 6.15 0.05
N GLU A 294 -33.35 5.12 0.70
CA GLU A 294 -32.04 5.21 1.36
C GLU A 294 -30.90 5.44 0.36
N VAL A 295 -30.93 4.81 -0.82
CA VAL A 295 -29.94 5.10 -1.89
C VAL A 295 -30.06 6.54 -2.37
N ARG A 296 -31.28 7.05 -2.54
CA ARG A 296 -31.54 8.45 -2.88
C ARG A 296 -30.96 9.40 -1.84
N ASP A 297 -31.22 9.16 -0.56
CA ASP A 297 -30.81 10.06 0.53
C ASP A 297 -29.30 9.97 0.79
N LEU A 298 -28.71 8.77 0.64
CA LEU A 298 -27.27 8.56 0.78
C LEU A 298 -26.47 9.31 -0.29
N LEU A 299 -26.89 9.23 -1.56
CA LEU A 299 -26.21 9.90 -2.68
C LEU A 299 -26.58 11.39 -2.78
N GLY A 300 -27.80 11.76 -2.41
CA GLY A 300 -28.29 13.14 -2.44
C GLY A 300 -28.05 13.80 -3.79
N VAL A 301 -27.29 14.91 -3.81
CA VAL A 301 -26.95 15.64 -5.04
C VAL A 301 -26.18 14.82 -6.07
N ASN A 302 -25.54 13.71 -5.66
CA ASN A 302 -24.78 12.83 -6.55
C ASN A 302 -25.64 11.72 -7.17
N LEU A 303 -26.92 11.61 -6.81
CA LEU A 303 -27.82 10.56 -7.32
C LEU A 303 -27.85 10.45 -8.86
N PRO A 304 -27.84 11.56 -9.65
CA PRO A 304 -27.84 11.46 -11.12
C PRO A 304 -26.65 10.69 -11.70
N LYS A 305 -25.50 10.65 -11.00
CA LYS A 305 -24.29 9.93 -11.45
C LYS A 305 -24.46 8.41 -11.42
N LEU A 306 -25.51 7.91 -10.77
CA LEU A 306 -25.79 6.48 -10.70
C LEU A 306 -26.09 5.90 -12.09
N ASN A 307 -26.75 6.66 -12.96
CA ASN A 307 -27.05 6.25 -14.34
C ASN A 307 -25.78 6.15 -15.20
N GLU A 308 -24.86 7.10 -15.05
CA GLU A 308 -23.55 7.08 -15.72
C GLU A 308 -22.69 5.88 -15.30
N ASN A 309 -23.01 5.28 -14.14
CA ASN A 309 -22.31 4.13 -13.57
C ASN A 309 -23.20 2.88 -13.51
N GLU A 310 -24.23 2.77 -14.36
CA GLU A 310 -25.14 1.61 -14.39
C GLU A 310 -24.40 0.30 -14.63
N SER A 311 -23.27 0.30 -15.35
CA SER A 311 -22.45 -0.89 -15.62
C SER A 311 -21.59 -1.36 -14.44
N ASP A 312 -21.50 -0.57 -13.36
CA ASP A 312 -20.74 -0.94 -12.19
C ASP A 312 -21.34 -2.19 -11.51
N PRO A 313 -20.51 -3.16 -11.07
CA PRO A 313 -20.99 -4.40 -10.48
C PRO A 313 -21.91 -4.20 -9.27
N LEU A 314 -21.65 -3.20 -8.44
CA LEU A 314 -22.48 -2.92 -7.28
C LEU A 314 -23.83 -2.34 -7.68
N VAL A 315 -23.84 -1.41 -8.63
CA VAL A 315 -25.07 -0.80 -9.15
C VAL A 315 -25.95 -1.86 -9.80
N GLN A 316 -25.36 -2.73 -10.64
CA GLN A 316 -26.06 -3.88 -11.22
C GLN A 316 -26.60 -4.85 -10.17
N ALA A 317 -25.83 -5.15 -9.13
CA ALA A 317 -26.27 -6.03 -8.05
C ALA A 317 -27.48 -5.44 -7.31
N TRP A 318 -27.45 -4.14 -7.04
CA TRP A 318 -28.57 -3.43 -6.43
C TRP A 318 -29.82 -3.48 -7.32
N ILE A 319 -29.69 -3.13 -8.61
CA ILE A 319 -30.79 -3.18 -9.59
C ILE A 319 -31.43 -4.57 -9.63
N ARG A 320 -30.62 -5.63 -9.75
CA ARG A 320 -31.10 -7.02 -9.84
C ARG A 320 -31.75 -7.54 -8.56
N THR A 321 -31.49 -6.89 -7.43
CA THR A 321 -32.03 -7.29 -6.12
C THR A 321 -33.38 -6.64 -5.84
N HIS A 322 -33.65 -5.47 -6.44
CA HIS A 322 -34.85 -4.67 -6.20
C HIS A 322 -35.90 -4.84 -7.29
N SER A 323 -37.14 -4.45 -6.99
CA SER A 323 -38.22 -4.50 -7.98
C SER A 323 -38.02 -3.44 -9.07
N GLN A 324 -38.58 -3.69 -10.25
CA GLN A 324 -38.59 -2.71 -11.34
C GLN A 324 -39.21 -1.36 -10.91
N ALA A 325 -40.19 -1.39 -9.98
CA ALA A 325 -40.80 -0.20 -9.42
C ALA A 325 -39.83 0.59 -8.52
N ASP A 326 -39.09 -0.10 -7.65
CA ASP A 326 -38.08 0.51 -6.78
C ASP A 326 -36.97 1.17 -7.60
N VAL A 327 -36.44 0.46 -8.61
CA VAL A 327 -35.40 1.00 -9.50
C VAL A 327 -35.88 2.25 -10.22
N ARG A 328 -37.10 2.23 -10.79
CA ARG A 328 -37.71 3.40 -11.43
C ARG A 328 -37.97 4.53 -10.46
N SER A 329 -38.31 4.21 -9.20
CA SER A 329 -38.59 5.20 -8.17
C SER A 329 -37.41 6.10 -7.87
N LEU A 330 -36.17 5.71 -8.20
CA LEU A 330 -34.98 6.56 -8.09
C LEU A 330 -35.02 7.76 -9.05
N GLY A 331 -35.77 7.68 -10.16
CA GLY A 331 -36.02 8.82 -11.05
C GLY A 331 -34.79 9.29 -11.85
N VAL A 332 -33.75 8.46 -11.98
CA VAL A 332 -32.49 8.79 -12.69
C VAL A 332 -32.31 8.07 -14.01
N GLY A 333 -33.36 7.42 -14.53
CA GLY A 333 -33.31 6.75 -15.83
C GLY A 333 -32.67 5.35 -15.82
N LEU A 334 -32.42 4.77 -14.65
CA LEU A 334 -31.98 3.38 -14.53
C LEU A 334 -33.02 2.41 -15.08
N SER A 335 -32.52 1.34 -15.72
CA SER A 335 -33.33 0.31 -16.35
C SER A 335 -33.21 -1.04 -15.60
N GLY A 336 -34.17 -1.94 -15.81
CA GLY A 336 -34.18 -3.27 -15.19
C GLY A 336 -34.68 -3.28 -13.75
N GLY A 337 -34.47 -4.41 -13.09
CA GLY A 337 -35.12 -4.76 -11.82
C GLY A 337 -35.86 -6.08 -11.94
N ARG A 338 -36.27 -6.65 -10.81
CA ARG A 338 -37.10 -7.85 -10.80
C ARG A 338 -38.51 -7.50 -11.30
N PRO A 339 -39.08 -8.27 -12.26
CA PRO A 339 -40.47 -8.14 -12.64
C PRO A 339 -41.36 -8.21 -11.41
N SER A 340 -42.43 -7.42 -11.38
CA SER A 340 -43.45 -7.58 -10.33
C SER A 340 -44.11 -8.95 -10.49
N GLU A 341 -44.43 -9.64 -9.39
CA GLU A 341 -45.16 -10.94 -9.44
C GLU A 341 -46.48 -10.85 -10.22
N GLN A 342 -47.06 -9.66 -10.33
CA GLN A 342 -48.26 -9.36 -11.11
C GLN A 342 -48.08 -9.45 -12.64
N GLU A 343 -46.85 -9.51 -13.17
CA GLU A 343 -46.60 -9.72 -14.62
C GLU A 343 -46.68 -11.21 -15.02
N PHE A 344 -46.73 -12.15 -14.08
CA PHE A 344 -46.84 -13.59 -14.39
C PHE A 344 -48.27 -14.09 -14.59
N GLU A 345 -49.32 -13.32 -14.23
CA GLU A 345 -50.71 -13.79 -14.32
C GLU A 345 -51.46 -13.39 -15.61
N LEU A 346 -50.84 -12.68 -16.56
CA LEU A 346 -51.51 -12.30 -17.82
C LEU A 346 -51.01 -13.11 -19.04
N GLY A 347 -50.71 -14.38 -18.83
CA GLY A 347 -50.64 -15.39 -19.88
C GLY A 347 -51.94 -16.19 -19.97
N HIS A 348 -53.06 -15.56 -20.32
CA HIS A 348 -54.27 -16.28 -20.73
C HIS A 348 -53.96 -17.02 -22.05
N PHE A 349 -53.48 -18.25 -21.95
CA PHE A 349 -53.36 -19.15 -23.10
C PHE A 349 -54.75 -19.65 -23.47
N ASP A 350 -55.39 -18.97 -24.42
CA ASP A 350 -56.54 -19.48 -25.16
C ASP A 350 -56.11 -20.74 -25.95
N PHE A 351 -56.46 -21.92 -25.44
CA PHE A 351 -56.47 -23.13 -26.25
C PHE A 351 -57.70 -23.08 -27.16
N ALA A 352 -57.52 -22.63 -28.40
CA ALA A 352 -58.51 -22.78 -29.45
C ALA A 352 -58.71 -24.28 -29.74
N GLU A 353 -59.91 -24.78 -29.42
CA GLU A 353 -60.36 -26.13 -29.67
C GLU A 353 -60.61 -26.35 -31.18
N GLY A 354 -59.62 -26.91 -31.88
CA GLY A 354 -59.74 -27.31 -33.28
C GLY A 354 -60.22 -28.76 -33.41
N LYS A 355 -61.52 -28.96 -33.71
CA LYS A 355 -62.07 -30.25 -34.11
C LYS A 355 -61.78 -30.55 -35.60
N ASN A 356 -61.13 -31.69 -35.80
CA ASN A 356 -61.28 -32.69 -36.87
C ASN A 356 -61.14 -32.30 -38.35
N SER A 357 -60.17 -32.91 -39.05
CA SER A 357 -60.46 -34.06 -39.95
C SER A 357 -59.20 -34.68 -40.59
N ALA A 358 -59.07 -35.98 -40.37
CA ALA A 358 -58.51 -37.06 -41.20
C ALA A 358 -57.42 -36.77 -42.26
N SER A 359 -56.28 -37.45 -42.13
CA SER A 359 -55.83 -38.46 -43.12
C SER A 359 -54.68 -39.30 -42.54
N SER A 360 -54.90 -40.61 -42.50
CA SER A 360 -53.89 -41.64 -42.22
C SER A 360 -52.76 -41.62 -43.26
N ASN A 361 -51.50 -41.85 -42.84
CA ASN A 361 -50.66 -42.97 -43.30
C ASN A 361 -49.23 -42.90 -42.72
N ASN A 362 -49.03 -43.72 -41.68
CA ASN A 362 -47.98 -44.71 -41.44
C ASN A 362 -46.47 -44.49 -41.74
N PHE A 363 -45.67 -45.01 -40.79
CA PHE A 363 -44.26 -45.41 -40.75
C PHE A 363 -43.13 -44.38 -40.53
N GLY A 364 -42.44 -44.52 -39.38
CA GLY A 364 -41.02 -44.16 -39.25
C GLY A 364 -40.50 -43.75 -37.87
N LEU A 365 -40.37 -44.70 -36.93
CA LEU A 365 -39.35 -44.82 -35.87
C LEU A 365 -38.42 -43.61 -35.56
N LEU A 366 -38.44 -43.11 -34.33
CA LEU A 366 -37.38 -43.33 -33.32
C LEU A 366 -37.67 -42.61 -31.99
N LEU A 367 -37.75 -43.41 -30.93
CA LEU A 367 -37.65 -43.01 -29.53
C LEU A 367 -36.19 -42.62 -29.25
N SER A 368 -35.93 -41.46 -28.63
CA SER A 368 -34.86 -41.35 -27.65
C SER A 368 -35.15 -40.30 -26.59
N VAL A 369 -34.94 -40.74 -25.36
CA VAL A 369 -35.16 -40.10 -24.07
C VAL A 369 -33.93 -39.26 -23.71
N LEU A 370 -34.12 -38.12 -23.04
CA LEU A 370 -33.24 -37.74 -21.92
C LEU A 370 -33.90 -36.70 -20.99
N THR A 371 -34.12 -37.17 -19.78
CA THR A 371 -34.53 -36.48 -18.56
C THR A 371 -33.39 -35.63 -17.98
N GLY A 372 -33.75 -34.51 -17.34
CA GLY A 372 -32.88 -33.79 -16.39
C GLY A 372 -33.71 -33.23 -15.25
N VAL A 373 -33.64 -33.88 -14.08
CA VAL A 373 -34.30 -33.53 -12.81
C VAL A 373 -33.36 -32.67 -11.97
N ILE A 374 -33.88 -31.63 -11.30
CA ILE A 374 -33.33 -31.17 -10.00
C ILE A 374 -34.52 -30.90 -9.07
N THR A 375 -34.70 -31.81 -8.10
CA THR A 375 -35.57 -31.64 -6.93
C THR A 375 -34.76 -31.09 -5.76
N ILE A 376 -35.36 -30.13 -5.08
CA ILE A 376 -34.93 -29.56 -3.79
C ILE A 376 -35.23 -30.57 -2.69
N SER A 377 -34.35 -30.70 -1.70
CA SER A 377 -34.65 -31.44 -0.46
C SER A 377 -34.18 -30.63 0.74
N THR A 378 -35.16 -30.14 1.50
CA THR A 378 -35.01 -29.56 2.84
C THR A 378 -35.20 -30.63 3.93
N GLN A 379 -34.46 -30.40 5.03
CA GLN A 379 -34.75 -30.75 6.44
C GLN A 379 -34.23 -32.06 7.06
N ARG A 380 -33.25 -31.85 7.95
CA ARG A 380 -33.26 -32.03 9.43
C ARG A 380 -33.43 -33.42 10.07
N LEU A 381 -32.54 -33.61 11.07
CA LEU A 381 -32.63 -34.35 12.34
C LEU A 381 -32.14 -35.81 12.35
N LEU A 382 -30.89 -35.97 12.79
CA LEU A 382 -30.55 -36.56 14.10
C LEU A 382 -29.40 -35.77 14.72
#